data_AF-A0A7W1EW66-F1
#
_entry.id   AF-A0A7W1EW66-F1
#
_cell.length_a   1.000
_cell.length_b   1.000
_cell.length_c   1.000
_cell.angle_alpha   90.00
_cell.angle_beta   90.00
_cell.angle_gamma   90.00
#
_symmetry.space_group_name_H-M   'P 1'
#
loop_
_entity.id
_entity.type
_entity.pdbx_description
1 polymer ?
#
loop_
_entity_poly.entity_id
_entity_poly.type
_entity_poly.pdbx_seq_one_letter_code
_entity_poly.pdbx_strand_id
1 'polypeptide(L)'
;MKKILTLTYVIATAIVAIVTTIMQIQPALFLIELMAPDEGDKFSVKLVFLLTWLILLSPFIVVVTVLFFMRRAADAKVVIMPNQTGVWISRKRQLQSGLVGVPVYINGNKAGVVDNGREKFFEVSKGSLIIWAGEGKGASEKNELMINGGQQLKLHLELVPKGLIVQHVLTAK
;
A
#
# COMPACT_ATOMS: atom_id res chain seq x y z
N MET A 1 -16.86 3.05 -35.69
CA MET A 1 -16.38 2.92 -34.30
C MET A 1 -15.56 4.12 -33.81
N LYS A 2 -14.53 4.59 -34.53
CA LYS A 2 -13.69 5.73 -34.07
C LYS A 2 -14.47 7.03 -33.74
N LYS A 3 -15.43 7.45 -34.59
CA LYS A 3 -16.21 8.70 -34.38
C LYS A 3 -17.04 8.70 -33.08
N ILE A 4 -17.65 7.56 -32.73
CA ILE A 4 -18.48 7.44 -31.51
C ILE A 4 -17.58 7.53 -30.27
N LEU A 5 -16.44 6.85 -30.29
CA LEU A 5 -15.47 6.87 -29.19
C LEU A 5 -14.88 8.27 -28.95
N THR A 6 -14.57 9.00 -30.03
CA THR A 6 -14.12 10.40 -29.93
C THR A 6 -15.21 11.33 -29.41
N LEU A 7 -16.46 11.16 -29.86
CA LEU A 7 -17.59 11.96 -29.38
C LEU A 7 -17.87 11.72 -27.89
N THR A 8 -17.89 10.45 -27.46
CA THR A 8 -18.05 10.09 -26.05
C THR A 8 -16.92 10.64 -25.19
N TYR A 9 -15.68 10.59 -25.68
CA TYR A 9 -14.52 11.16 -25.00
C TYR A 9 -14.63 12.69 -24.88
N VAL A 10 -15.01 13.40 -25.95
CA VAL A 10 -15.17 14.86 -25.91
C VAL A 10 -16.28 15.28 -24.96
N ILE A 11 -17.43 14.59 -24.97
CA ILE A 11 -18.54 14.87 -24.06
C ILE A 11 -18.13 14.58 -22.61
N ALA A 12 -17.47 13.46 -22.34
CA ALA A 12 -16.98 13.13 -21.00
C ALA A 12 -15.96 14.15 -20.51
N THR A 13 -15.02 14.57 -21.36
CA THR A 13 -14.01 15.58 -21.00
C THR A 13 -14.65 16.95 -20.78
N ALA A 14 -15.66 17.32 -21.57
CA ALA A 14 -16.40 18.57 -21.39
C ALA A 14 -17.21 18.58 -20.09
N ILE A 15 -17.88 17.46 -19.75
CA ILE A 15 -18.60 17.31 -18.48
C ILE A 15 -17.61 17.38 -17.31
N VAL A 16 -16.48 16.69 -17.39
CA VAL A 16 -15.45 16.74 -16.35
C VAL A 16 -14.91 18.16 -16.21
N ALA A 17 -14.63 18.86 -17.32
CA ALA A 17 -14.18 20.25 -17.30
C ALA A 17 -15.23 21.20 -16.70
N ILE A 18 -16.52 21.04 -17.03
CA ILE A 18 -17.60 21.83 -16.44
C ILE A 18 -17.72 21.55 -14.95
N VAL A 19 -17.70 20.28 -14.54
CA VAL A 19 -17.78 19.88 -13.13
C VAL A 19 -16.57 20.40 -12.36
N THR A 20 -15.34 20.29 -12.89
CA THR A 20 -14.15 20.83 -12.23
C THR A 20 -14.15 22.35 -12.18
N THR A 21 -14.64 23.02 -13.23
CA THR A 21 -14.74 24.49 -13.28
C THR A 21 -15.78 24.98 -12.26
N ILE A 22 -16.96 24.35 -12.19
CA ILE A 22 -17.99 24.67 -11.18
C ILE A 22 -17.48 24.34 -9.77
N MET A 23 -16.86 23.18 -9.58
CA MET A 23 -16.29 22.78 -8.29
C MET A 23 -15.11 23.65 -7.85
N GLN A 24 -14.41 24.33 -8.75
CA GLN A 24 -13.31 25.23 -8.40
C GLN A 24 -13.77 26.67 -8.20
N ILE A 25 -14.69 27.15 -9.03
CA ILE A 25 -15.15 28.55 -9.00
C ILE A 25 -16.18 28.76 -7.88
N GLN A 26 -17.11 27.84 -7.65
CA GLN A 26 -18.16 28.05 -6.63
C GLN A 26 -17.63 28.12 -5.19
N PRO A 27 -16.68 27.28 -4.74
CA PRO A 27 -16.13 27.43 -3.40
C PRO A 27 -15.33 28.72 -3.25
N ALA A 28 -14.66 29.18 -4.32
CA ALA A 28 -13.96 30.45 -4.32
C ALA A 28 -14.95 31.63 -4.20
N LEU A 29 -16.04 31.63 -4.96
CA LEU A 29 -17.09 32.65 -4.86
C LEU A 29 -17.78 32.65 -3.48
N PHE A 30 -18.11 31.47 -2.95
CA PHE A 30 -18.65 31.32 -1.60
C PHE A 30 -17.71 31.89 -0.53
N LEU A 31 -16.40 31.61 -0.64
CA LEU A 31 -15.41 32.13 0.30
C LEU A 31 -15.19 33.64 0.16
N ILE A 32 -15.35 34.20 -1.05
CA ILE A 32 -15.31 35.64 -1.28
C ILE A 32 -16.52 36.31 -0.62
N GLU A 33 -17.73 35.81 -0.85
CA GLU A 33 -18.96 36.33 -0.21
C GLU A 33 -18.91 36.22 1.32
N LEU A 34 -18.35 35.14 1.87
CA LEU A 34 -18.20 34.95 3.31
C LEU A 34 -17.19 35.93 3.94
N MET A 35 -16.13 36.30 3.21
CA MET A 35 -15.02 37.11 3.74
C MET A 35 -15.09 38.60 3.37
N ALA A 36 -15.93 38.97 2.41
CA ALA A 36 -16.20 40.35 2.03
C ALA A 36 -17.70 40.53 1.76
N PRO A 37 -18.52 40.62 2.82
CA PRO A 37 -19.97 40.70 2.70
C PRO A 37 -20.46 42.06 2.16
N ASP A 38 -19.66 43.13 2.29
CA ASP A 38 -19.99 44.48 1.83
C ASP A 38 -19.21 44.88 0.57
N GLU A 39 -19.87 45.61 -0.34
CA GLU A 39 -19.24 46.12 -1.57
C GLU A 39 -18.10 47.11 -1.25
N GLY A 40 -16.86 46.70 -1.54
CA GLY A 40 -15.65 47.52 -1.36
C GLY A 40 -14.66 46.99 -0.32
N ASP A 41 -15.01 45.91 0.38
CA ASP A 41 -14.15 45.34 1.40
C ASP A 41 -12.91 44.65 0.77
N LYS A 42 -11.72 44.95 1.30
CA LYS A 42 -10.46 44.42 0.74
C LYS A 42 -10.19 43.04 1.33
N PHE A 43 -10.62 41.99 0.66
CA PHE A 43 -10.28 40.62 1.06
C PHE A 43 -8.95 40.14 0.46
N SER A 44 -8.25 39.31 1.23
CA SER A 44 -7.00 38.70 0.79
C SER A 44 -7.28 37.52 -0.16
N VAL A 45 -7.09 37.75 -1.46
CA VAL A 45 -7.22 36.73 -2.52
C VAL A 45 -6.39 35.47 -2.21
N LYS A 46 -5.24 35.62 -1.54
CA LYS A 46 -4.38 34.50 -1.14
C LYS A 46 -5.07 33.55 -0.17
N LEU A 47 -5.89 34.07 0.74
CA LEU A 47 -6.54 33.30 1.78
C LEU A 47 -7.74 32.52 1.24
N VAL A 48 -8.55 33.16 0.37
CA VAL A 48 -9.62 32.51 -0.39
C VAL A 48 -9.06 31.36 -1.24
N PHE A 49 -7.95 31.60 -1.94
CA PHE A 49 -7.31 30.57 -2.76
C PHE A 49 -6.84 29.39 -1.89
N LEU A 50 -6.15 29.65 -0.78
CA LEU A 50 -5.68 28.61 0.13
C LEU A 50 -6.85 27.75 0.67
N LEU A 51 -7.93 28.38 1.10
CA LEU A 51 -9.11 27.68 1.63
C LEU A 51 -9.85 26.88 0.56
N THR A 52 -9.98 27.44 -0.64
CA THR A 52 -10.56 26.73 -1.81
C THR A 52 -9.78 25.45 -2.10
N TRP A 53 -8.45 25.52 -2.10
CA TRP A 53 -7.59 24.35 -2.31
C TRP A 53 -7.71 23.33 -1.18
N LEU A 54 -7.80 23.75 0.07
CA LEU A 54 -8.01 22.84 1.21
C LEU A 54 -9.34 22.08 1.10
N ILE A 55 -10.42 22.77 0.72
CA ILE A 55 -11.74 22.15 0.52
C ILE A 55 -11.69 21.14 -0.64
N LEU A 56 -11.08 21.51 -1.77
CA LEU A 56 -10.92 20.63 -2.94
C LEU A 56 -10.06 19.39 -2.64
N LEU A 57 -9.07 19.51 -1.76
CA LEU A 57 -8.20 18.40 -1.35
C LEU A 57 -8.80 17.53 -0.25
N SER A 58 -9.79 18.03 0.50
CA SER A 58 -10.45 17.28 1.58
C SER A 58 -10.99 15.89 1.18
N PRO A 59 -11.66 15.68 0.02
CA PRO A 59 -12.11 14.35 -0.38
C PRO A 59 -10.96 13.36 -0.61
N PHE A 60 -9.78 13.83 -1.01
CA PHE A 60 -8.61 12.96 -1.20
C PHE A 60 -8.12 12.35 0.12
N ILE A 61 -8.20 13.12 1.22
CA ILE A 61 -7.84 12.64 2.56
C ILE A 61 -8.75 11.48 2.99
N VAL A 62 -10.06 11.59 2.69
CA VAL A 62 -11.04 10.53 2.99
C VAL A 62 -10.71 9.26 2.21
N VAL A 63 -10.44 9.37 0.90
CA VAL A 63 -10.09 8.22 0.05
C VAL A 63 -8.82 7.53 0.55
N VAL A 64 -7.77 8.28 0.87
CA VAL A 64 -6.51 7.73 1.41
C VAL A 64 -6.74 7.02 2.74
N THR A 65 -7.59 7.57 3.59
CA THR A 65 -7.93 7.00 4.90
C THR A 65 -8.69 5.68 4.74
N VAL A 66 -9.71 5.64 3.87
CA VAL A 66 -10.47 4.41 3.57
C VAL A 66 -9.56 3.34 2.99
N LEU A 67 -8.71 3.68 2.01
CA LEU A 67 -7.74 2.74 1.43
C LEU A 67 -6.78 2.19 2.48
N PHE A 68 -6.31 3.04 3.40
CA PHE A 68 -5.44 2.64 4.50
C PHE A 68 -6.14 1.63 5.44
N PHE A 69 -7.40 1.88 5.81
CA PHE A 69 -8.17 0.97 6.65
C PHE A 69 -8.53 -0.33 5.94
N MET A 70 -8.96 -0.28 4.67
CA MET A 70 -9.25 -1.48 3.88
C MET A 70 -8.02 -2.36 3.71
N ARG A 71 -6.85 -1.77 3.44
CA ARG A 71 -5.60 -2.52 3.33
C ARG A 71 -5.27 -3.19 4.66
N ARG A 72 -5.38 -2.48 5.78
CA ARG A 72 -5.17 -3.06 7.13
C ARG A 72 -6.14 -4.18 7.46
N ALA A 73 -7.42 -4.05 7.11
CA ALA A 73 -8.42 -5.08 7.38
C ALA A 73 -8.19 -6.35 6.55
N ALA A 74 -7.73 -6.22 5.30
CA ALA A 74 -7.32 -7.36 4.49
C ALA A 74 -6.09 -8.07 5.08
N ASP A 75 -5.14 -7.31 5.64
CA ASP A 75 -3.94 -7.88 6.27
C ASP A 75 -4.21 -8.56 7.62
N ALA A 76 -5.26 -8.17 8.35
CA ALA A 76 -5.64 -8.80 9.62
C ALA A 76 -6.31 -10.17 9.46
N LYS A 77 -6.73 -10.52 8.24
CA LYS A 77 -7.40 -11.79 7.90
C LYS A 77 -6.44 -12.93 7.54
N VAL A 78 -5.16 -12.87 7.91
CA VAL A 78 -4.30 -14.06 7.82
C VAL A 78 -4.65 -15.01 8.97
N VAL A 79 -5.78 -15.71 8.81
CA VAL A 79 -6.28 -16.74 9.71
C VAL A 79 -5.30 -17.91 9.65
N ILE A 80 -4.65 -18.20 10.78
CA ILE A 80 -3.85 -19.42 10.96
C ILE A 80 -4.82 -20.59 10.82
N MET A 81 -4.84 -21.25 9.67
CA MET A 81 -5.64 -22.46 9.51
C MET A 81 -4.96 -23.59 10.29
N PRO A 82 -5.63 -24.24 11.26
CA PRO A 82 -5.08 -25.43 11.90
C PRO A 82 -4.89 -26.53 10.84
N ASN A 83 -3.81 -27.31 10.96
CA ASN A 83 -3.37 -28.37 10.03
C ASN A 83 -2.67 -27.98 8.71
N GLN A 84 -2.41 -26.69 8.42
CA GLN A 84 -1.59 -26.34 7.26
C GLN A 84 -0.09 -26.42 7.56
N THR A 85 0.67 -27.07 6.65
CA THR A 85 2.13 -27.09 6.68
C THR A 85 2.63 -25.84 5.96
N GLY A 86 3.42 -25.01 6.63
CA GLY A 86 3.68 -23.67 6.10
C GLY A 86 4.77 -22.88 6.81
N VAL A 87 5.18 -21.81 6.16
CA VAL A 87 6.18 -20.88 6.68
C VAL A 87 5.58 -19.50 6.81
N TRP A 88 5.57 -18.99 8.03
CA TRP A 88 5.28 -17.60 8.36
C TRP A 88 6.53 -16.77 8.19
N ILE A 89 6.46 -15.73 7.36
CA ILE A 89 7.57 -14.82 7.16
C ILE A 89 7.13 -13.43 7.60
N SER A 90 7.79 -12.94 8.64
CA SER A 90 7.57 -11.61 9.23
C SER A 90 8.70 -10.69 8.84
N ARG A 91 8.42 -9.43 8.47
CA ARG A 91 9.45 -8.42 8.21
C ARG A 91 9.45 -7.35 9.28
N LYS A 92 10.60 -7.10 9.92
CA LYS A 92 10.74 -6.02 10.90
C LYS A 92 10.43 -4.68 10.26
N ARG A 93 9.56 -3.88 10.90
CA ARG A 93 9.22 -2.54 10.42
C ARG A 93 10.43 -1.62 10.55
N GLN A 94 10.99 -1.17 9.44
CA GLN A 94 12.10 -0.20 9.44
C GLN A 94 11.73 1.06 8.65
N LEU A 95 12.07 2.23 9.19
CA LEU A 95 11.69 3.54 8.64
C LEU A 95 12.27 3.80 7.23
N GLN A 96 13.46 3.26 6.93
CA GLN A 96 14.17 3.53 5.68
C GLN A 96 13.74 2.66 4.49
N SER A 97 13.10 1.50 4.72
CA SER A 97 12.78 0.54 3.65
C SER A 97 11.28 0.52 3.26
N GLY A 98 10.55 1.58 3.57
CA GLY A 98 9.08 1.63 3.52
C GLY A 98 8.43 1.44 2.15
N LEU A 99 9.18 1.52 1.05
CA LEU A 99 8.60 1.67 -0.30
C LEU A 99 8.68 0.43 -1.19
N VAL A 100 9.46 -0.60 -0.84
CA VAL A 100 9.64 -1.78 -1.71
C VAL A 100 9.38 -3.06 -0.94
N GLY A 101 8.39 -3.82 -1.40
CA GLY A 101 8.11 -5.18 -0.93
C GLY A 101 9.26 -6.11 -1.31
N VAL A 102 9.67 -6.97 -0.38
CA VAL A 102 10.79 -7.90 -0.62
C VAL A 102 10.23 -9.21 -1.19
N PRO A 103 10.68 -9.64 -2.37
CA PRO A 103 10.28 -10.94 -2.92
C PRO A 103 10.88 -12.07 -2.08
N VAL A 104 10.08 -13.10 -1.82
CA VAL A 104 10.48 -14.32 -1.12
C VAL A 104 10.47 -15.46 -2.11
N TYR A 105 11.52 -16.27 -2.05
CA TYR A 105 11.70 -17.47 -2.85
C TYR A 105 11.68 -18.72 -1.96
N ILE A 106 10.97 -19.73 -2.42
CA ILE A 106 10.90 -21.05 -1.79
C ILE A 106 11.19 -22.08 -2.87
N ASN A 107 12.21 -22.93 -2.67
CA ASN A 107 12.62 -24.00 -3.59
C ASN A 107 12.85 -23.54 -5.04
N GLY A 108 13.44 -22.36 -5.26
CA GLY A 108 13.64 -21.83 -6.62
C GLY A 108 12.55 -20.89 -7.10
N ASN A 109 11.34 -20.98 -6.55
CA ASN A 109 10.17 -20.29 -7.07
C ASN A 109 9.82 -19.06 -6.24
N LYS A 110 9.41 -17.98 -6.91
CA LYS A 110 8.91 -16.77 -6.26
C LYS A 110 7.56 -17.07 -5.61
N ALA A 111 7.56 -17.28 -4.29
CA ALA A 111 6.36 -17.60 -3.53
C ALA A 111 5.49 -16.36 -3.30
N GLY A 112 6.10 -15.17 -3.22
CA GLY A 112 5.37 -13.91 -3.14
C GLY A 112 6.23 -12.75 -2.68
N VAL A 113 5.58 -11.68 -2.22
CA VAL A 113 6.23 -10.45 -1.73
C VAL A 113 5.76 -10.16 -0.31
N VAL A 114 6.70 -9.77 0.56
CA VAL A 114 6.46 -9.37 1.96
C VAL A 114 6.79 -7.89 2.13
N ASP A 115 5.75 -7.11 2.44
CA ASP A 115 5.87 -5.67 2.68
C ASP A 115 6.51 -5.38 4.04
N ASN A 116 7.00 -4.15 4.20
CA ASN A 116 7.64 -3.68 5.42
C ASN A 116 6.68 -3.72 6.63
N GLY A 117 7.09 -4.36 7.72
CA GLY A 117 6.28 -4.48 8.94
C GLY A 117 5.12 -5.45 8.84
N ARG A 118 5.07 -6.31 7.80
CA ARG A 118 3.99 -7.27 7.59
C ARG A 118 4.45 -8.71 7.81
N GLU A 119 3.50 -9.57 8.11
CA GLU A 119 3.66 -11.03 8.12
C GLU A 119 2.87 -11.63 6.97
N LYS A 120 3.41 -12.69 6.36
CA LYS A 120 2.72 -13.44 5.31
C LYS A 120 2.96 -14.93 5.50
N PHE A 121 1.91 -15.71 5.31
CA PHE A 121 1.96 -17.16 5.33
C PHE A 121 2.19 -17.70 3.91
N PHE A 122 3.06 -18.70 3.80
CA PHE A 122 3.30 -19.45 2.58
C PHE A 122 3.07 -20.93 2.87
N GLU A 123 2.10 -21.53 2.17
CA GLU A 123 1.85 -22.96 2.25
C GLU A 123 2.94 -23.72 1.49
N VAL A 124 3.51 -24.76 2.13
CA VAL A 124 4.61 -25.54 1.57
C VAL A 124 4.41 -27.02 1.86
N SER A 125 4.89 -27.86 0.94
CA SER A 125 4.90 -29.31 1.14
C SER A 125 5.90 -29.73 2.22
N LYS A 126 5.62 -30.84 2.89
CA LYS A 126 6.56 -31.49 3.82
C LYS A 126 7.88 -31.84 3.13
N GLY A 127 9.00 -31.65 3.81
CA GLY A 127 10.33 -31.99 3.29
C GLY A 127 11.38 -30.91 3.53
N SER A 128 12.48 -31.00 2.77
CA SER A 128 13.53 -29.98 2.76
C SER A 128 13.09 -28.77 1.92
N LEU A 129 13.28 -27.58 2.48
CA LEU A 129 12.91 -26.30 1.89
C LEU A 129 14.13 -25.39 1.84
N ILE A 130 14.35 -24.75 0.70
CA ILE A 130 15.37 -23.71 0.55
C ILE A 130 14.67 -22.36 0.45
N ILE A 131 14.94 -21.46 1.40
CA ILE A 131 14.27 -20.16 1.51
C ILE A 131 15.30 -19.03 1.47
N TRP A 132 15.03 -18.02 0.65
CA TRP A 132 15.76 -16.74 0.66
C TRP A 132 14.84 -15.58 0.27
N ALA A 133 15.26 -14.36 0.59
CA ALA A 133 14.50 -13.14 0.37
C ALA A 133 15.35 -12.10 -0.36
N GLY A 134 14.74 -11.37 -1.30
CA GLY A 134 15.40 -10.34 -2.10
C GLY A 134 15.98 -10.86 -3.42
N GLU A 135 16.36 -9.92 -4.28
CA GLU A 135 16.94 -10.14 -5.60
C GLU A 135 18.28 -9.38 -5.71
N GLY A 136 19.25 -9.94 -6.45
CA GLY A 136 20.54 -9.29 -6.72
C GLY A 136 21.45 -9.14 -5.50
N LYS A 137 22.18 -8.01 -5.43
CA LYS A 137 23.22 -7.75 -4.40
C LYS A 137 22.68 -7.57 -2.98
N GLY A 138 21.37 -7.42 -2.81
CA GLY A 138 20.70 -7.29 -1.51
C GLY A 138 19.97 -8.56 -1.06
N ALA A 139 20.10 -9.67 -1.78
CA ALA A 139 19.47 -10.94 -1.44
C ALA A 139 20.05 -11.52 -0.15
N SER A 140 19.20 -12.21 0.61
CA SER A 140 19.62 -12.95 1.79
C SER A 140 20.36 -14.23 1.41
N GLU A 141 21.09 -14.76 2.39
CA GLU A 141 21.60 -16.12 2.33
C GLU A 141 20.45 -17.14 2.20
N LYS A 142 20.76 -18.28 1.57
CA LYS A 142 19.83 -19.39 1.41
C LYS A 142 19.81 -20.19 2.70
N ASN A 143 18.65 -20.30 3.33
CA ASN A 143 18.45 -21.15 4.49
C ASN A 143 17.77 -22.44 4.07
N GLU A 144 18.41 -23.57 4.39
CA GLU A 144 17.83 -24.89 4.26
C GLU A 144 17.13 -25.27 5.56
N LEU A 145 15.85 -25.59 5.47
CA LEU A 145 14.99 -25.90 6.60
C LEU A 145 14.22 -27.18 6.32
N MET A 146 14.02 -28.00 7.35
CA MET A 146 13.21 -29.21 7.26
C MET A 146 11.86 -28.98 7.94
N ILE A 147 10.76 -29.19 7.21
CA ILE A 147 9.40 -29.06 7.75
C ILE A 147 8.69 -30.41 7.72
N ASN A 148 8.10 -30.81 8.85
CA ASN A 148 7.24 -31.98 8.92
C ASN A 148 5.79 -31.61 8.59
N GLY A 149 4.99 -32.61 8.21
CA GLY A 149 3.56 -32.40 7.94
C GLY A 149 2.81 -31.91 9.18
N GLY A 150 2.04 -30.83 9.03
CA GLY A 150 1.29 -30.18 10.10
C GLY A 150 2.09 -29.15 10.92
N GLN A 151 3.39 -28.98 10.62
CA GLN A 151 4.25 -28.04 11.33
C GLN A 151 4.23 -26.67 10.67
N GLN A 152 4.32 -25.61 11.49
CA GLN A 152 4.44 -24.23 11.01
C GLN A 152 5.75 -23.62 11.52
N LEU A 153 6.55 -23.07 10.60
CA LEU A 153 7.81 -22.41 10.92
C LEU A 153 7.63 -20.89 10.86
N LYS A 154 8.18 -20.16 11.83
CA LYS A 154 8.19 -18.69 11.80
C LYS A 154 9.60 -18.15 11.55
N LEU A 155 9.74 -17.46 10.42
CA LEU A 155 10.93 -16.76 9.99
C LEU A 155 10.77 -15.25 10.14
N HIS A 156 11.86 -14.59 10.45
CA HIS A 156 11.94 -13.14 10.59
C HIS A 156 12.97 -12.57 9.62
N LEU A 157 12.52 -11.65 8.77
CA LEU A 157 13.34 -10.90 7.84
C LEU A 157 13.78 -9.60 8.50
N GLU A 158 15.09 -9.46 8.66
CA GLU A 158 15.72 -8.24 9.13
C GLU A 158 16.63 -7.67 8.04
N LEU A 159 16.52 -6.36 7.79
CA LEU A 159 17.45 -5.66 6.91
C LEU A 159 18.62 -5.17 7.77
N VAL A 160 19.82 -5.56 7.36
CA VAL A 160 21.11 -5.29 8.02
C VAL A 160 21.98 -4.49 7.04
N PRO A 161 22.97 -3.69 7.46
CA PRO A 161 23.75 -2.86 6.55
C PRO A 161 24.43 -3.59 5.38
N LYS A 162 24.60 -4.92 5.48
CA LYS A 162 25.20 -5.79 4.44
C LYS A 162 24.17 -6.50 3.55
N GLY A 163 22.87 -6.37 3.78
CA GLY A 163 21.82 -7.06 3.01
C GLY A 163 20.62 -7.50 3.85
N LEU A 164 19.89 -8.50 3.38
CA LEU A 164 18.77 -9.11 4.10
C LEU A 164 19.24 -10.34 4.88
N ILE A 165 18.77 -10.52 6.11
CA ILE A 165 18.99 -11.73 6.89
C ILE A 165 17.63 -12.38 7.16
N VAL A 166 17.55 -13.71 6.96
CA VAL A 166 16.42 -14.52 7.37
C VAL A 166 16.80 -15.25 8.66
N GLN A 167 16.16 -14.89 9.77
CA GLN A 167 16.37 -15.54 11.06
C GLN A 167 15.22 -16.50 11.35
N HIS A 168 15.54 -17.71 11.80
CA HIS A 168 14.56 -18.66 12.29
C HIS A 168 14.21 -18.32 13.74
N VAL A 169 12.95 -17.98 14.02
CA VAL A 169 12.55 -17.49 15.35
C VAL A 169 11.88 -18.58 16.17
N LEU A 170 10.91 -19.32 15.62
CA LEU A 170 10.18 -20.34 16.38
C LEU A 170 9.58 -21.43 15.48
N THR A 171 9.55 -22.65 16.02
CA THR A 171 8.75 -23.76 15.51
C THR A 171 7.47 -23.85 16.33
N ALA A 172 6.31 -23.54 15.74
CA ALA A 172 5.04 -23.86 16.39
C ALA A 172 4.72 -25.33 16.08
N LYS A 173 4.57 -26.13 17.14
CA LYS A 173 4.02 -27.49 17.09
C LYS A 173 2.50 -27.45 17.10
#